data_AF-A0A2G9PN74-F1
#
_entry.id   AF-A0A2G9PN74-F1
#
_cell.length_a   1.000
_cell.length_b   1.000
_cell.length_c   1.000
_cell.angle_alpha   90.00
_cell.angle_beta   90.00
_cell.angle_gamma   90.00
#
_symmetry.space_group_name_H-M   'P 1'
#
loop_
_entity.id
_entity.type
_entity.pdbx_description
1 polymer ?
#
loop_
_entity_poly.entity_id
_entity_poly.type
_entity_poly.pdbx_seq_one_letter_code
_entity_poly.pdbx_strand_id
1 'polypeptide(L)'
;MLDINLIREKPDMVKENLARRKDPEKLALVDGLFKKDAEWRDSKYKLQLLQQERNKITREIAAMKKEGKDIKDKVKEMQELPDKVKVEEERVATLKAEID
;
A
#
# COMPACT_ATOMS: atom_id res chain seq x y z
N MET A 1 -1.39 -12.64 19.58
CA MET A 1 -1.67 -12.60 18.13
C MET A 1 -0.71 -13.53 17.42
N LEU A 2 -1.16 -14.24 16.39
CA LEU A 2 -0.24 -14.90 15.45
C LEU A 2 0.54 -13.78 14.75
N ASP A 3 1.86 -13.88 14.74
CA ASP A 3 2.70 -12.94 14.00
C ASP A 3 2.34 -13.02 12.52
N ILE A 4 1.84 -11.92 11.95
CA ILE A 4 1.57 -11.86 10.51
C ILE A 4 2.85 -12.05 9.68
N ASN A 5 4.00 -11.72 10.29
CA ASN A 5 5.33 -12.02 9.76
C ASN A 5 5.53 -13.52 9.54
N LEU A 6 5.04 -14.38 10.45
CA LEU A 6 5.14 -15.83 10.32
C LEU A 6 4.31 -16.36 9.15
N ILE A 7 3.11 -15.81 8.97
CA ILE A 7 2.21 -16.13 7.83
C ILE A 7 2.86 -15.69 6.52
N ARG A 8 3.58 -14.56 6.52
CA ARG A 8 4.28 -14.02 5.36
C ARG A 8 5.54 -14.81 4.99
N GLU A 9 6.37 -15.16 5.97
CA GLU A 9 7.63 -15.85 5.72
C GLU A 9 7.44 -17.33 5.40
N LYS A 10 6.44 -17.98 6.02
CA LYS A 10 6.22 -19.42 5.89
C LYS A 10 4.73 -19.77 5.76
N PRO A 11 4.06 -19.34 4.68
CA PRO A 11 2.64 -19.63 4.47
C PRO A 11 2.34 -21.14 4.44
N ASP A 12 3.20 -21.93 3.79
CA ASP A 12 3.05 -23.39 3.71
C ASP A 12 3.17 -24.08 5.08
N MET A 13 4.13 -23.63 5.91
CA MET A 13 4.32 -24.18 7.26
C MET A 13 3.13 -23.88 8.16
N VAL A 14 2.56 -22.66 8.06
CA VAL A 14 1.37 -22.27 8.82
C VAL A 14 0.15 -23.08 8.37
N LYS A 15 -0.05 -23.25 7.06
CA LYS A 15 -1.13 -24.09 6.51
C LYS A 15 -1.02 -25.55 6.93
N GLU A 16 0.18 -26.12 6.86
CA GLU A 16 0.40 -27.51 7.30
C GLU A 16 0.18 -27.68 8.82
N ASN A 17 0.61 -26.72 9.64
CA ASN A 17 0.39 -26.78 11.10
C ASN A 17 -1.10 -26.66 11.46
N LEU A 18 -1.82 -25.77 10.78
CA LEU A 18 -3.27 -25.59 10.95
C LEU A 18 -4.07 -26.81 10.48
N ALA A 19 -3.66 -27.42 9.35
CA ALA A 19 -4.24 -28.65 8.85
C ALA A 19 -4.01 -29.82 9.82
N ARG A 20 -2.81 -29.94 10.41
CA ARG A 20 -2.51 -30.93 11.46
C ARG A 20 -3.34 -30.73 12.73
N ARG A 21 -3.61 -29.47 13.10
CA ARG A 21 -4.45 -29.11 14.25
C ARG A 21 -5.96 -29.30 14.00
N LYS A 22 -6.38 -29.54 12.74
CA LYS A 22 -7.79 -29.63 12.33
C LYS A 22 -8.63 -28.42 12.77
N ASP A 23 -8.06 -27.23 12.69
CA ASP A 23 -8.71 -25.95 13.02
C ASP A 23 -9.06 -25.21 11.71
N PRO A 24 -10.16 -25.56 11.00
CA PRO A 24 -10.53 -24.91 9.73
C PRO A 24 -10.90 -23.44 9.92
N GLU A 25 -11.45 -23.05 11.07
CA GLU A 25 -11.80 -21.66 11.36
C GLU A 25 -10.56 -20.76 11.36
N LYS A 26 -9.47 -21.19 12.00
CA LYS A 26 -8.22 -20.43 12.01
C LYS A 26 -7.55 -20.39 10.65
N LEU A 27 -7.69 -21.44 9.83
CA LEU A 27 -7.16 -21.46 8.47
C LEU A 27 -7.86 -20.43 7.57
N ALA A 28 -9.20 -20.35 7.65
CA ALA A 28 -9.97 -19.31 6.97
C ALA A 28 -9.61 -17.90 7.45
N LEU A 29 -9.38 -17.74 8.75
CA LEU A 29 -8.99 -16.45 9.36
C LEU A 29 -7.60 -16.01 8.88
N VAL A 30 -6.65 -16.93 8.78
CA VAL A 30 -5.30 -16.69 8.26
C VAL A 30 -5.32 -16.35 6.77
N ASP A 31 -6.08 -17.07 5.94
CA ASP A 31 -6.21 -16.73 4.51
C ASP A 31 -6.88 -15.36 4.32
N GLY A 32 -7.87 -15.02 5.15
CA GLY A 32 -8.48 -13.68 5.15
C GLY A 32 -7.50 -12.59 5.54
N LEU A 33 -6.72 -12.81 6.60
CA LEU A 33 -5.67 -11.89 7.06
C LEU A 33 -4.57 -11.71 6.00
N PHE A 34 -4.17 -12.79 5.33
CA PHE A 34 -3.17 -12.76 4.25
C PHE A 34 -3.64 -11.91 3.06
N LYS A 35 -4.92 -12.00 2.69
CA LYS A 35 -5.50 -11.15 1.63
C LYS A 35 -5.51 -9.68 2.04
N LYS A 36 -5.97 -9.37 3.26
CA LYS A 36 -5.96 -8.00 3.77
C LYS A 36 -4.54 -7.42 3.85
N ASP A 37 -3.54 -8.21 4.28
CA ASP A 37 -2.13 -7.79 4.26
C ASP A 37 -1.61 -7.55 2.85
N ALA A 38 -2.00 -8.38 1.87
CA ALA A 38 -1.65 -8.14 0.48
C ALA A 38 -2.25 -6.82 -0.04
N GLU A 39 -3.53 -6.55 0.24
CA GLU A 39 -4.19 -5.29 -0.12
C GLU A 39 -3.54 -4.09 0.58
N TRP A 40 -3.24 -4.20 1.87
CA TRP A 40 -2.55 -3.16 2.62
C TRP A 40 -1.19 -2.82 2.02
N ARG A 41 -0.40 -3.84 1.64
CA ARG A 41 0.90 -3.65 1.00
C ARG A 41 0.78 -3.02 -0.38
N ASP A 42 -0.23 -3.42 -1.17
CA ASP A 42 -0.48 -2.85 -2.49
C ASP A 42 -0.88 -1.37 -2.40
N SER A 43 -1.82 -1.02 -1.52
CA SER A 43 -2.19 0.38 -1.26
C SER A 43 -1.02 1.19 -0.72
N LYS A 44 -0.19 0.62 0.18
CA LYS A 44 1.01 1.29 0.69
C LYS A 44 2.05 1.52 -0.41
N TYR A 45 2.21 0.57 -1.33
CA TYR A 45 3.09 0.71 -2.48
C TYR A 45 2.58 1.80 -3.44
N LYS A 46 1.28 1.80 -3.76
CA LYS A 46 0.63 2.86 -4.56
C LYS A 46 0.82 4.24 -3.93
N LEU A 47 0.66 4.35 -2.62
CA LEU A 47 0.89 5.58 -1.89
C LEU A 47 2.34 6.07 -2.04
N GLN A 48 3.33 5.18 -1.90
CA GLN A 48 4.73 5.53 -2.12
C GLN A 48 5.00 5.96 -3.57
N LEU A 49 4.39 5.28 -4.54
CA LEU A 49 4.50 5.62 -5.96
C LEU A 49 3.97 7.03 -6.23
N LEU A 50 2.79 7.37 -5.71
CA LEU A 50 2.20 8.71 -5.83
C LEU A 50 3.08 9.78 -5.18
N GLN A 51 3.67 9.51 -4.01
CA GLN A 51 4.61 10.45 -3.38
C GLN A 51 5.88 10.64 -4.23
N GLN A 52 6.39 9.56 -4.83
CA GLN A 52 7.53 9.63 -5.75
C GLN A 52 7.19 10.43 -7.01
N GLU A 53 6.01 10.22 -7.60
CA GLU A 53 5.54 10.99 -8.75
C GLU A 53 5.39 12.47 -8.40
N ARG A 54 4.80 12.81 -7.26
CA ARG A 54 4.72 14.20 -6.77
C ARG A 54 6.11 14.84 -6.71
N ASN A 55 7.08 14.14 -6.14
CA ASN A 55 8.45 14.64 -6.02
C ASN A 55 9.11 14.80 -7.39
N LYS A 56 8.86 13.88 -8.32
CA LYS A 56 9.35 13.96 -9.70
C LYS A 56 8.77 15.16 -10.42
N ILE A 57 7.44 15.33 -10.40
CA ILE A 57 6.74 16.47 -10.99
C ILE A 57 7.25 17.78 -10.40
N THR A 58 7.44 17.85 -9.07
CA THR A 58 7.98 19.04 -8.39
C THR A 58 9.36 19.42 -8.92
N ARG A 59 10.26 18.44 -9.11
CA ARG A 59 11.59 18.67 -9.68
C ARG A 59 11.51 19.10 -11.14
N GLU A 60 10.62 18.51 -11.92
CA GLU A 60 10.40 18.87 -13.33
C GLU A 60 9.85 20.29 -13.47
N ILE A 61 8.90 20.70 -12.62
CA ILE A 61 8.40 22.08 -12.56
C ILE A 61 9.54 23.05 -12.23
N ALA A 62 10.39 22.72 -11.25
CA ALA A 62 11.53 23.57 -10.90
C ALA A 62 12.54 23.71 -12.06
N ALA A 63 12.78 22.63 -12.81
CA ALA A 63 13.63 22.66 -14.00
C ALA A 63 13.00 23.47 -15.15
N MET A 64 11.73 23.23 -15.47
CA MET A 64 10.99 23.96 -16.52
C MET A 64 10.88 25.45 -16.21
N LYS A 65 10.66 25.81 -14.94
CA LYS A 65 10.63 27.21 -14.48
C LYS A 65 11.99 27.91 -14.68
N LYS A 66 13.10 27.19 -14.49
CA LYS A 66 14.45 27.71 -14.79
C LYS A 66 14.70 27.87 -16.29
N GLU A 67 14.14 26.98 -17.11
CA GLU A 67 14.23 27.03 -18.58
C GLU A 67 13.24 28.03 -19.22
N GLY A 68 12.36 28.66 -18.43
CA GLY A 68 11.34 29.59 -18.94
C GLY A 68 10.20 28.90 -19.72
N LYS A 69 10.02 27.59 -19.54
CA LYS A 69 8.97 26.80 -20.19
C LYS A 69 7.65 26.86 -19.41
N ASP A 70 6.54 26.61 -20.11
CA ASP A 70 5.22 26.57 -19.49
C ASP A 70 5.09 25.36 -18.56
N ILE A 71 4.60 25.60 -17.35
CA ILE A 71 4.46 24.61 -16.26
C ILE A 71 2.99 24.31 -15.95
N LYS A 72 2.03 24.92 -16.65
CA LYS A 72 0.60 24.81 -16.33
C LYS A 72 0.10 23.37 -16.29
N ASP A 73 0.51 22.54 -17.25
CA ASP A 73 0.07 21.13 -17.32
C ASP A 73 0.59 20.31 -16.13
N LYS A 74 1.88 20.48 -15.79
CA LYS A 74 2.51 19.77 -14.65
C LYS A 74 1.99 20.23 -13.30
N VAL A 75 1.64 21.51 -13.18
CA VAL A 75 1.03 22.07 -11.97
C VAL A 75 -0.39 21.51 -11.77
N LYS A 76 -1.17 21.31 -12.84
CA LYS A 76 -2.47 20.65 -12.75
C LYS A 76 -2.35 19.21 -12.28
N GLU A 77 -1.46 18.42 -12.88
CA GLU A 77 -1.18 17.05 -12.40
C GLU A 77 -0.79 17.04 -10.92
N MET A 78 0.09 17.97 -10.50
CA MET A 78 0.50 18.09 -9.10
C MET A 78 -0.66 18.43 -8.15
N GLN A 79 -1.69 19.14 -8.61
CA GLN A 79 -2.86 19.48 -7.79
C GLN A 79 -3.81 18.30 -7.60
N GLU A 80 -3.88 17.35 -8.55
CA GLU A 80 -4.75 16.18 -8.46
C GLU A 80 -4.12 15.01 -7.66
N LEU A 81 -2.79 14.98 -7.54
CA LEU A 81 -2.07 13.98 -6.75
C LEU A 81 -2.41 13.96 -5.24
N PRO A 82 -2.47 15.10 -4.51
CA PRO A 82 -2.71 15.09 -3.07
C PRO A 82 -4.06 14.47 -2.66
N ASP A 83 -5.11 14.63 -3.48
CA ASP A 83 -6.41 13.98 -3.21
C ASP A 83 -6.30 12.45 -3.33
N LYS A 84 -5.61 11.96 -4.37
CA LYS A 84 -5.35 10.51 -4.54
C LYS A 84 -4.50 9.95 -3.40
N VAL A 85 -3.50 10.71 -2.95
CA VAL A 85 -2.64 10.35 -1.82
C VAL A 85 -3.46 10.20 -0.54
N LYS A 86 -4.35 11.17 -0.23
CA LYS A 86 -5.21 11.08 0.97
C LYS A 86 -6.11 9.85 0.96
N VAL A 87 -6.75 9.57 -0.17
CA VAL A 87 -7.64 8.41 -0.31
C VAL A 87 -6.88 7.10 -0.08
N GLU A 88 -5.67 6.97 -0.63
CA GLU A 88 -4.85 5.78 -0.39
C GLU A 88 -4.25 5.74 1.03
N GLU A 89 -3.93 6.88 1.66
CA GLU A 89 -3.54 6.94 3.07
C GLU A 89 -4.65 6.43 4.00
N GLU A 90 -5.88 6.87 3.78
CA GLU A 90 -7.05 6.41 4.54
C GLU A 90 -7.26 4.90 4.34
N ARG A 91 -7.18 4.40 3.11
CA ARG A 91 -7.26 2.95 2.83
C ARG A 91 -6.18 2.17 3.56
N VAL A 92 -4.93 2.62 3.49
CA VAL A 92 -3.80 1.98 4.20
C VAL A 92 -4.05 1.99 5.72
N ALA A 93 -4.58 3.08 6.27
CA ALA A 93 -4.89 3.18 7.70
C ALA A 93 -6.02 2.23 8.11
N THR A 94 -7.11 2.18 7.35
CA THR A 94 -8.24 1.26 7.61
C THR A 94 -7.79 -0.19 7.51
N LEU A 95 -7.11 -0.56 6.42
CA LEU A 95 -6.62 -1.94 6.24
C LEU A 95 -5.64 -2.33 7.35
N LYS A 96 -4.78 -1.41 7.79
CA LYS A 96 -3.87 -1.68 8.91
C LYS A 96 -4.64 -1.96 10.21
N ALA A 97 -5.66 -1.16 10.51
CA ALA A 97 -6.48 -1.35 11.70
C ALA A 97 -7.30 -2.65 11.70
N GLU A 98 -7.57 -3.22 10.52
CA GLU A 98 -8.21 -4.53 10.39
C GLU A 98 -7.22 -5.72 10.48
N ILE A 99 -5.92 -5.44 10.37
CA ILE A 99 -4.84 -6.43 10.39
C ILE A 99 -4.17 -6.52 11.77
N ASP A 100 -4.01 -5.38 12.45
CA ASP A 100 -3.56 -5.26 13.86
C ASP A 100 -4.60 -5.84 14.83
#